data_AF-A0A4U7N578-F1
#
_entry.id   AF-A0A4U7N578-F1
#
_cell.length_a   1.000
_cell.length_b   1.000
_cell.length_c   1.000
_cell.angle_alpha   90.00
_cell.angle_beta   90.00
_cell.angle_gamma   90.00
#
_symmetry.space_group_name_H-M   'P 1'
#
loop_
_entity.id
_entity.type
_entity.pdbx_description
1 polymer ?
#
loop_
_entity_poly.entity_id
_entity_poly.type
_entity_poly.pdbx_seq_one_letter_code
_entity_poly.pdbx_strand_id
1 'polypeptide(L)'
;MPCAICGREARGFGFCHQLRWDRNPHHRFCSMSCLTVGSAIARRNFGMIDKTDMEIRAIREARRDLAEALTEMGLMEAFFDRSAEDIDRLIEACVDGFQGAMQRQSDAGQIPF
;
A
#
# COMPACT_ATOMS: atom_id res chain seq x y z
N MET A 1 11.40 14.47 -14.14
CA MET A 1 10.68 13.53 -13.26
C MET A 1 9.19 13.76 -13.39
N PRO A 2 8.39 12.73 -13.71
CA PRO A 2 6.94 12.84 -13.85
C PRO A 2 6.24 13.03 -12.48
N CYS A 3 5.05 13.59 -12.51
CA CYS A 3 4.14 13.70 -11.38
C CYS A 3 3.65 12.31 -10.97
N ALA A 4 3.81 11.96 -9.69
CA ALA A 4 3.43 10.66 -9.13
C ALA A 4 1.92 10.35 -9.16
N ILE A 5 1.08 11.28 -9.63
CA ILE A 5 -0.39 11.10 -9.70
C ILE A 5 -0.91 11.11 -11.14
N CYS A 6 -0.33 11.91 -12.03
CA CYS A 6 -0.89 12.10 -13.39
C CYS A 6 0.15 12.06 -14.50
N GLY A 7 1.42 11.74 -14.21
CA GLY A 7 2.47 11.59 -15.21
C GLY A 7 3.02 12.88 -15.83
N ARG A 8 2.32 14.02 -15.72
CA ARG A 8 2.79 15.33 -16.23
C ARG A 8 4.09 15.77 -15.56
N GLU A 9 4.87 16.63 -16.23
CA GLU A 9 6.11 17.18 -15.68
C GLU A 9 5.89 17.83 -14.30
N ALA A 10 6.72 17.45 -13.32
CA ALA A 10 6.65 17.99 -11.97
C ALA A 10 7.11 19.45 -11.91
N ARG A 11 6.48 20.27 -11.04
CA ARG A 11 6.68 21.73 -10.99
C ARG A 11 7.07 22.24 -9.61
N GLY A 12 7.92 21.48 -8.91
CA GLY A 12 8.49 21.89 -7.61
C GLY A 12 7.68 21.49 -6.37
N PHE A 13 6.51 20.87 -6.52
CA PHE A 13 5.74 20.30 -5.41
C PHE A 13 6.30 18.93 -5.02
N GLY A 14 6.50 18.67 -3.73
CA GLY A 14 7.05 17.41 -3.25
C GLY A 14 6.50 16.96 -1.89
N PHE A 15 6.60 15.66 -1.63
CA PHE A 15 6.18 15.05 -0.37
C PHE A 15 7.09 13.88 -0.01
N CYS A 16 7.55 13.84 1.24
CA CYS A 16 8.20 12.69 1.85
C CYS A 16 7.47 12.39 3.17
N HIS A 17 7.03 11.15 3.36
CA HIS A 17 6.32 10.77 4.58
C HIS A 17 7.21 10.97 5.81
N GLN A 18 6.65 11.64 6.83
CA GLN A 18 7.33 12.02 8.09
C GLN A 18 8.69 12.75 7.92
N LEU A 19 9.00 13.28 6.73
CA LEU A 19 10.32 13.81 6.40
C LEU A 19 11.48 12.83 6.65
N ARG A 20 11.21 11.52 6.65
CA ARG A 20 12.23 10.47 6.76
C ARG A 20 12.65 9.99 5.38
N TRP A 21 13.55 10.74 4.77
CA TRP A 21 14.06 10.51 3.41
C TRP A 21 14.87 9.22 3.26
N ASP A 22 15.38 8.69 4.36
CA ASP A 22 16.09 7.42 4.47
C ASP A 22 15.15 6.21 4.39
N ARG A 23 13.86 6.40 4.74
CA ARG A 23 12.88 5.31 4.85
C ARG A 23 11.73 5.39 3.86
N ASN A 24 11.43 6.59 3.35
CA ASN A 24 10.26 6.82 2.52
C ASN A 24 10.65 7.41 1.16
N PRO A 25 9.97 7.02 0.08
CA PRO A 25 10.18 7.63 -1.21
C PRO A 25 9.76 9.10 -1.18
N HIS A 26 10.56 9.93 -1.86
CA HIS A 26 10.21 11.33 -2.10
C HIS A 26 9.45 11.48 -3.41
N HIS A 27 8.17 11.81 -3.31
CA HIS A 27 7.27 12.01 -4.43
C HIS A 27 7.29 13.45 -4.93
N ARG A 28 7.16 13.65 -6.24
CA ARG A 28 7.06 14.97 -6.89
C ARG A 28 5.74 15.11 -7.64
N PHE A 29 5.24 16.33 -7.72
CA PHE A 29 3.93 16.63 -8.31
C PHE A 29 3.95 17.85 -9.24
N CYS A 30 3.01 17.89 -10.19
CA CYS A 30 2.89 18.99 -11.15
C CYS A 30 2.04 20.18 -10.65
N SER A 31 1.29 20.01 -9.56
CA SER A 31 0.36 21.01 -9.02
C SER A 31 0.08 20.78 -7.53
N MET A 32 -0.47 21.79 -6.87
CA MET A 32 -0.96 21.70 -5.49
C MET A 32 -2.04 20.62 -5.35
N SER A 33 -2.96 20.50 -6.31
CA SER A 33 -4.02 19.47 -6.28
C SER A 33 -3.44 18.05 -6.30
N CYS A 34 -2.45 17.79 -7.17
CA CYS A 34 -1.77 16.49 -7.19
C CYS A 34 -0.99 16.23 -5.89
N LEU A 35 -0.37 17.27 -5.30
CA LEU A 35 0.29 17.15 -4.00
C LEU A 35 -0.70 16.80 -2.88
N THR A 36 -1.87 17.45 -2.84
CA THR A 36 -2.91 17.16 -1.83
C THR A 36 -3.37 15.72 -1.91
N VAL A 37 -3.70 15.23 -3.12
CA VAL A 37 -4.13 13.84 -3.32
C VAL A 37 -3.00 12.87 -2.99
N GLY A 38 -1.82 13.06 -3.58
CA GLY A 38 -0.69 12.13 -3.41
C GLY A 38 -0.16 12.08 -1.99
N SER A 39 -0.08 13.21 -1.28
CA SER A 39 0.30 13.22 0.13
C SER A 39 -0.75 12.58 1.04
N ALA A 40 -2.04 12.65 0.69
CA ALA A 40 -3.07 11.94 1.44
C ALA A 40 -2.97 10.41 1.25
N ILE A 41 -2.72 9.95 0.01
CA ILE A 41 -2.48 8.53 -0.28
C ILE A 41 -1.22 8.05 0.46
N ALA A 42 -0.10 8.75 0.27
CA ALA A 42 1.16 8.41 0.93
C ALA A 42 1.09 8.48 2.45
N ARG A 43 0.24 9.32 3.05
CA ARG A 43 0.02 9.31 4.51
C ARG A 43 -0.71 8.06 5.00
N ARG A 44 -1.66 7.55 4.20
CA ARG A 44 -2.43 6.35 4.52
C ARG A 44 -1.63 5.07 4.26
N ASN A 45 -0.70 5.13 3.31
CA ASN A 45 0.04 3.98 2.82
C ASN A 45 1.55 4.09 3.11
N PHE A 46 1.92 4.57 4.31
CA PHE A 46 3.30 4.61 4.82
C PHE A 46 4.37 5.13 3.84
N GLY A 47 4.04 6.19 3.10
CA GLY A 47 4.92 6.84 2.13
C GLY A 47 4.72 6.40 0.68
N MET A 48 3.96 5.35 0.40
CA MET A 48 3.76 4.80 -0.95
C MET A 48 2.54 5.43 -1.65
N ILE A 49 2.65 5.72 -2.96
CA ILE A 49 1.53 6.25 -3.76
C ILE A 49 1.00 5.18 -4.71
N ASP A 50 1.90 4.55 -5.46
CA ASP A 50 1.60 3.36 -6.25
C ASP A 50 2.25 2.15 -5.61
N LYS A 51 1.61 0.98 -5.76
CA LYS A 51 2.25 -0.29 -5.46
C LYS A 51 3.37 -0.51 -6.48
N THR A 52 4.55 -0.82 -5.99
CA THR A 52 5.68 -1.26 -6.80
C THR A 52 5.34 -2.57 -7.52
N ASP A 53 6.02 -2.86 -8.63
CA ASP A 53 5.85 -4.14 -9.34
C ASP A 53 6.11 -5.35 -8.42
N MET A 54 7.01 -5.17 -7.45
CA MET A 54 7.29 -6.15 -6.41
C MET A 54 6.07 -6.37 -5.49
N GLU A 55 5.43 -5.31 -5.02
CA GLU A 55 4.21 -5.41 -4.18
C GLU A 55 3.04 -6.01 -4.95
N ILE A 56 2.86 -5.66 -6.23
CA ILE A 56 1.84 -6.27 -7.10
C ILE A 56 2.10 -7.77 -7.24
N ARG A 57 3.36 -8.18 -7.44
CA ARG A 57 3.75 -9.59 -7.51
C ARG A 57 3.50 -10.30 -6.17
N ALA A 58 3.88 -9.71 -5.05
CA ALA A 58 3.68 -10.28 -3.73
C ALA A 58 2.20 -10.52 -3.42
N ILE A 59 1.31 -9.59 -3.78
CA ILE A 59 -0.15 -9.76 -3.62
C ILE A 59 -0.65 -10.96 -4.45
N ARG A 60 -0.19 -11.09 -5.70
CA ARG A 60 -0.58 -12.22 -6.56
C ARG A 60 -0.11 -13.56 -6.01
N GLU A 61 1.10 -13.61 -5.45
CA GLU A 61 1.66 -14.81 -4.81
C GLU A 61 0.86 -15.20 -3.55
N ALA A 62 0.47 -14.21 -2.73
CA ALA A 62 -0.31 -14.43 -1.50
C ALA A 62 -1.73 -14.99 -1.73
N ARG A 63 -2.27 -14.91 -2.96
CA ARG A 63 -3.58 -15.51 -3.29
C ARG A 63 -3.62 -17.01 -3.03
N ARG A 64 -2.49 -17.70 -3.22
CA ARG A 64 -2.39 -19.13 -2.99
C ARG A 64 -2.58 -19.45 -1.51
N ASP A 65 -1.84 -18.77 -0.64
CA ASP A 65 -1.90 -18.98 0.82
C ASP A 65 -3.30 -18.65 1.36
N LEU A 66 -3.94 -17.60 0.83
CA LEU A 66 -5.33 -17.28 1.13
C LEU A 66 -6.28 -18.41 0.73
N ALA A 67 -6.15 -18.95 -0.49
CA ALA A 67 -7.01 -20.03 -0.97
C ALA A 67 -6.83 -21.32 -0.16
N GLU A 68 -5.60 -21.65 0.23
CA GLU A 68 -5.30 -22.79 1.11
C GLU A 68 -6.00 -22.60 2.47
N ALA A 69 -5.84 -21.44 3.12
CA ALA A 69 -6.49 -21.14 4.39
C ALA A 69 -8.04 -21.17 4.30
N LEU A 70 -8.62 -20.59 3.24
CA LEU A 70 -10.07 -20.61 3.01
C LEU A 70 -10.59 -22.04 2.78
N THR A 71 -9.80 -22.89 2.13
CA THR A 71 -10.15 -24.29 1.89
C THR A 71 -10.16 -25.09 3.19
N GLU A 72 -9.14 -24.91 4.04
CA GLU A 72 -9.06 -25.56 5.36
C GLU A 72 -10.22 -25.18 6.27
N MET A 73 -10.69 -23.93 6.18
CA MET A 73 -11.86 -23.45 6.94
C MET A 73 -13.21 -23.82 6.31
N GLY A 74 -13.23 -24.43 5.12
CA GLY A 74 -14.48 -24.74 4.39
C GLY A 74 -15.22 -23.49 3.86
N LEU A 75 -14.51 -22.38 3.65
CA LEU A 75 -15.06 -21.09 3.24
C LEU A 75 -14.87 -20.78 1.75
N MET A 76 -14.19 -21.65 1.01
CA MET A 76 -13.76 -21.38 -0.38
C MET A 76 -14.91 -21.17 -1.36
N GLU A 77 -16.09 -21.77 -1.12
CA GLU A 77 -17.24 -21.69 -2.03
C GLU A 77 -17.69 -20.25 -2.30
N ALA A 78 -17.64 -19.37 -1.29
CA ALA A 78 -18.03 -17.96 -1.43
C ALA A 78 -17.11 -17.15 -2.36
N PHE A 79 -15.94 -17.69 -2.71
CA PHE A 79 -14.89 -17.01 -3.46
C PHE A 79 -14.73 -17.51 -4.91
N PHE A 80 -15.41 -18.59 -5.31
CA PHE A 80 -15.26 -19.17 -6.65
C PHE A 80 -15.57 -18.19 -7.80
N ASP A 81 -16.59 -17.34 -7.62
CA ASP A 81 -17.01 -16.37 -8.64
C ASP A 81 -16.47 -14.95 -8.40
N ARG A 82 -15.49 -14.79 -7.51
CA ARG A 82 -14.90 -13.47 -7.22
C ARG A 82 -13.79 -13.15 -8.21
N SER A 83 -13.72 -11.88 -8.60
CA SER A 83 -12.67 -11.42 -9.48
C SER A 83 -11.31 -11.44 -8.77
N ALA A 84 -10.23 -11.57 -9.53
CA ALA A 84 -8.89 -11.46 -8.99
C ALA A 84 -8.65 -10.13 -8.25
N GLU A 85 -9.29 -9.05 -8.70
CA GLU A 85 -9.21 -7.73 -8.06
C GLU A 85 -9.89 -7.71 -6.68
N ASP A 86 -11.04 -8.38 -6.54
CA ASP A 86 -11.71 -8.49 -5.23
C ASP A 86 -10.86 -9.30 -4.23
N ILE A 87 -10.17 -10.34 -4.71
CA ILE A 87 -9.24 -11.12 -3.89
C ILE A 87 -8.03 -10.27 -3.47
N ASP A 88 -7.45 -9.52 -4.42
CA ASP A 88 -6.33 -8.61 -4.13
C ASP A 88 -6.72 -7.59 -3.07
N ARG A 89 -7.91 -6.99 -3.17
CA ARG A 89 -8.43 -6.04 -2.18
C ARG A 89 -8.55 -6.63 -0.77
N LEU A 90 -8.91 -7.91 -0.66
CA LEU A 90 -8.95 -8.60 0.64
C LEU A 90 -7.55 -8.76 1.23
N ILE A 91 -6.59 -9.22 0.42
CA ILE A 91 -5.19 -9.39 0.83
C ILE A 91 -4.61 -8.04 1.29
N GLU A 92 -4.83 -6.99 0.49
CA GLU A 92 -4.40 -5.63 0.80
C GLU A 92 -4.97 -5.14 2.14
N ALA A 93 -6.27 -5.32 2.38
CA ALA A 93 -6.89 -4.90 3.63
C ALA A 93 -6.27 -5.61 4.86
N CYS A 94 -5.95 -6.90 4.73
CA CYS A 94 -5.29 -7.66 5.80
C CYS A 94 -3.85 -7.18 6.04
N VAL A 95 -3.06 -6.96 4.98
CA VAL A 95 -1.67 -6.50 5.08
C VAL A 95 -1.61 -5.08 5.65
N ASP A 96 -2.44 -4.16 5.15
CA ASP A 96 -2.51 -2.77 5.62
C ASP A 96 -2.88 -2.71 7.11
N GLY A 97 -3.87 -3.52 7.53
CA GLY A 97 -4.30 -3.63 8.91
C GLY A 97 -3.19 -4.15 9.83
N PHE A 98 -2.50 -5.21 9.40
CA PHE A 98 -1.39 -5.80 10.13
C PHE A 98 -0.21 -4.82 10.25
N GLN A 99 0.28 -4.27 9.14
CA GLN A 99 1.40 -3.33 9.13
C GLN A 99 1.09 -2.08 9.94
N GLY A 100 -0.13 -1.55 9.83
CA GLY A 100 -0.55 -0.40 10.64
C GLY A 100 -0.61 -0.71 12.14
N ALA A 101 -1.00 -1.92 12.53
CA ALA A 101 -0.94 -2.34 13.93
C ALA A 101 0.50 -2.49 14.43
N MET A 102 1.38 -3.10 13.62
CA MET A 102 2.80 -3.26 13.93
C MET A 102 3.50 -1.92 14.09
N GLN A 103 3.23 -0.96 13.19
CA GLN A 103 3.79 0.38 13.27
C GLN A 103 3.35 1.09 14.55
N ARG A 104 2.05 1.04 14.90
CA ARG A 104 1.55 1.63 16.15
C ARG A 104 2.24 1.05 17.38
N GLN A 105 2.47 -0.26 17.40
CA GLN A 105 3.14 -0.93 18.52
C GLN A 105 4.64 -0.59 18.57
N SER A 106 5.31 -0.51 17.43
CA SER A 106 6.71 -0.06 17.35
C SER A 106 6.87 1.39 17.80
N ASP A 107 5.99 2.29 17.36
CA ASP A 107 5.97 3.70 17.77
C ASP A 107 5.67 3.87 19.26
N ALA A 108 4.87 2.96 19.84
CA ALA A 108 4.61 2.88 21.27
C ALA A 108 5.76 2.25 22.08
N GLY A 109 6.85 1.83 21.43
CA GLY A 109 8.00 1.18 22.05
C GLY A 109 7.73 -0.25 22.54
N GLN A 110 6.63 -0.88 22.11
CA GLN A 110 6.19 -2.20 22.58
C GLN A 110 6.83 -3.36 21.81
N ILE A 111 7.41 -3.08 20.63
CA ILE A 111 8.13 -4.09 19.85
C ILE A 111 9.48 -3.50 19.41
N PRO A 112 10.62 -4.09 19.83
CA PRO A 112 11.93 -3.68 19.34
C PRO A 112 12.14 -4.29 17.95
N PHE A 113 12.28 -3.44 16.94
CA PHE A 113 12.77 -3.81 15.60
C PHE A 113 14.12 -3.16 15.36
#